data_AF-A0A0M2PUB9-F1
#
_entry.id   AF-A0A0M2PUB9-F1
#
_cell.length_a   1.000
_cell.length_b   1.000
_cell.length_c   1.000
_cell.angle_alpha   90.00
_cell.angle_beta   90.00
_cell.angle_gamma   90.00
#
_symmetry.space_group_name_H-M   'P 1'
#
loop_
_entity.id
_entity.type
_entity.pdbx_description
1 polymer ?
#
loop_
_entity_poly.entity_id
_entity_poly.type
_entity_poly.pdbx_seq_one_letter_code
_entity_poly.pdbx_strand_id
1 'polypeptide(L)'
;MFWKRSLSLLGTTLVASTLMVASLPRSTNAQGILPPFRFGGQPIRELPLGMDRGYKSARSARYYFKIPAPEIPMSRFIITEVTDNFVQKGGRWKLNELELRQCSKLGNALSRPTCEGTIPLQQVTFCSSNGCEVYDAVNGTSTLDPEPYDGLPYLEVTPVEMVPAGTNLSIVLSDVINPRSSVSYQFNLAIETPPGVRNRCQVITTVGNCALGTWIATISNSRNE
;
A
#
# COMPACT_ATOMS: atom_id res chain seq x y z
N MET A 1 39.40 -10.86 72.70
CA MET A 1 40.68 -11.54 72.38
C MET A 1 40.49 -12.31 71.08
N PHE A 2 41.26 -11.93 70.07
CA PHE A 2 41.52 -12.59 68.77
C PHE A 2 40.41 -12.98 67.78
N TRP A 3 40.32 -12.10 66.79
CA TRP A 3 40.10 -12.28 65.35
C TRP A 3 40.85 -13.48 64.73
N LYS A 4 40.22 -14.23 63.81
CA LYS A 4 40.82 -14.65 62.53
C LYS A 4 39.75 -15.05 61.51
N ARG A 5 39.82 -14.38 60.36
CA ARG A 5 39.05 -14.59 59.12
C ARG A 5 39.52 -15.87 58.41
N SER A 6 38.66 -16.43 57.57
CA SER A 6 39.06 -16.95 56.25
C SER A 6 37.88 -16.90 55.26
N LEU A 7 38.05 -16.04 54.26
CA LEU A 7 37.32 -15.96 52.98
C LEU A 7 37.90 -17.00 52.01
N SER A 8 37.08 -17.45 51.04
CA SER A 8 37.45 -17.97 49.69
C SER A 8 36.48 -19.09 49.30
N LEU A 9 35.86 -19.21 48.13
CA LEU A 9 35.85 -18.51 46.83
C LEU A 9 34.55 -19.01 46.14
N LEU A 10 33.69 -18.14 45.62
CA LEU A 10 33.46 -17.93 44.17
C LEU A 10 33.13 -19.19 43.34
N GLY A 11 31.89 -19.23 42.84
CA GLY A 11 31.42 -20.22 41.86
C GLY A 11 30.04 -19.88 41.30
N THR A 12 29.79 -18.62 40.96
CA THR A 12 28.58 -18.17 40.25
C THR A 12 28.69 -18.49 38.77
N THR A 13 28.02 -19.53 38.29
CA THR A 13 27.75 -19.75 36.87
C THR A 13 26.47 -19.02 36.48
N LEU A 14 26.65 -17.81 35.93
CA LEU A 14 25.60 -17.12 35.17
C LEU A 14 25.38 -17.89 33.86
N VAL A 15 24.31 -18.67 33.79
CA VAL A 15 23.78 -19.17 32.51
C VAL A 15 23.13 -17.98 31.82
N ALA A 16 23.89 -17.34 30.93
CA ALA A 16 23.38 -16.36 30.00
C ALA A 16 22.51 -17.07 28.95
N SER A 17 21.25 -17.34 29.29
CA SER A 17 20.22 -17.67 28.31
C SER A 17 19.90 -16.40 27.51
N THR A 18 20.62 -16.20 26.43
CA THR A 18 20.26 -15.23 25.39
C THR A 18 18.93 -15.64 24.77
N LEU A 19 17.86 -14.96 25.17
CA LEU A 19 16.63 -14.91 24.41
C LEU A 19 16.96 -14.40 22.99
N MET A 20 16.91 -15.28 22.01
CA MET A 20 16.61 -14.85 20.64
C MET A 20 15.13 -14.50 20.60
N VAL A 21 14.79 -13.27 20.98
CA VAL A 21 13.55 -12.67 20.54
C VAL A 21 13.72 -12.45 19.04
N ALA A 22 13.23 -13.40 18.25
CA ALA A 22 12.93 -13.15 16.85
C ALA A 22 12.08 -11.87 16.83
N SER A 23 12.63 -10.81 16.25
CA SER A 23 11.90 -9.59 15.93
C SER A 23 10.86 -9.94 14.87
N LEU A 24 9.76 -10.55 15.31
CA LEU A 24 8.53 -10.55 14.54
C LEU A 24 8.19 -9.09 14.28
N PRO A 25 7.78 -8.72 13.05
CA PRO A 25 7.26 -7.40 12.81
C PRO A 25 6.15 -7.16 13.83
N ARG A 26 6.31 -6.12 14.66
CA ARG A 26 5.22 -5.62 15.49
C ARG A 26 4.11 -5.20 14.52
N SER A 27 3.10 -6.05 14.34
CA SER A 27 1.79 -5.65 13.88
C SER A 27 1.16 -4.81 15.01
N THR A 28 1.64 -3.58 15.17
CA THR A 28 1.00 -2.62 16.06
C THR A 28 -0.34 -2.25 15.45
N ASN A 29 -1.42 -2.73 16.08
CA ASN A 29 -2.76 -2.13 16.12
C ASN A 29 -3.11 -1.21 14.93
N ALA A 30 -3.74 -1.77 13.91
CA ALA A 30 -4.49 -0.98 12.93
C ALA A 30 -5.98 -1.32 13.03
N GLN A 31 -6.59 -1.10 14.19
CA GLN A 31 -8.03 -0.83 14.29
C GLN A 31 -8.28 0.58 13.72
N GLY A 32 -8.07 0.71 12.42
CA GLY A 32 -8.32 1.93 11.66
C GLY A 32 -9.53 1.72 10.78
N ILE A 33 -10.72 1.72 11.39
CA ILE A 33 -11.94 2.04 10.64
C ILE A 33 -11.69 3.39 10.00
N LEU A 34 -11.43 3.40 8.69
CA LEU A 34 -11.38 4.62 7.92
C LEU A 34 -12.84 5.09 7.81
N PRO A 35 -13.24 6.22 8.42
CA PRO A 35 -14.56 6.76 8.17
C PRO A 35 -14.69 7.02 6.67
N PRO A 36 -15.91 6.99 6.09
CA PRO A 36 -16.11 7.39 4.70
C PRO A 36 -15.47 8.77 4.51
N PHE A 37 -14.33 8.79 3.81
CA PHE A 37 -13.47 9.95 3.72
C PHE A 37 -14.26 11.12 3.11
N ARG A 38 -14.54 12.13 3.93
CA ARG A 38 -15.02 13.44 3.47
C ARG A 38 -13.82 14.39 3.53
N PHE A 39 -13.46 15.01 2.41
CA PHE A 39 -12.41 16.04 2.35
C PHE A 39 -12.88 17.35 3.02
N GLY A 40 -13.12 17.39 4.33
CA GLY A 40 -13.49 18.66 5.02
C GLY A 40 -14.66 19.44 4.40
N GLY A 41 -15.60 18.77 3.71
CA GLY A 41 -16.71 19.41 2.98
C GLY A 41 -16.41 19.82 1.52
N GLN A 42 -15.20 19.58 1.02
CA GLN A 42 -14.79 19.78 -0.38
C GLN A 42 -15.15 18.54 -1.24
N PRO A 43 -15.39 18.72 -2.55
CA PRO A 43 -15.68 17.61 -3.46
C PRO A 43 -14.51 16.63 -3.53
N ILE A 44 -14.84 15.35 -3.72
CA ILE A 44 -13.87 14.28 -3.95
C ILE A 44 -13.01 14.67 -5.14
N ARG A 45 -11.68 14.72 -4.96
CA ARG A 45 -10.76 14.81 -6.09
C ARG A 45 -10.72 13.44 -6.76
N GLU A 46 -11.52 13.26 -7.81
CA GLU A 46 -11.44 12.07 -8.65
C GLU A 46 -10.09 12.06 -9.39
N LEU A 47 -9.34 10.97 -9.22
CA LEU A 47 -8.08 10.74 -9.88
C LEU A 47 -8.33 9.97 -11.18
N PRO A 48 -7.57 10.25 -12.25
CA PRO A 48 -7.75 9.55 -13.51
C PRO A 48 -7.35 8.07 -13.37
N LEU A 49 -8.20 7.20 -13.89
CA LEU A 49 -7.97 5.75 -13.96
C LEU A 49 -7.95 5.32 -15.43
N GLY A 50 -6.95 4.53 -15.82
CA GLY A 50 -7.02 3.72 -17.04
C GLY A 50 -7.17 2.25 -16.71
N MET A 51 -7.84 1.48 -17.59
CA MET A 51 -7.96 0.04 -17.41
C MET A 51 -7.97 -0.68 -18.76
N ASP A 52 -7.13 -1.72 -18.90
CA ASP A 52 -7.23 -2.70 -19.98
C ASP A 52 -8.03 -3.92 -19.48
N ARG A 53 -8.92 -4.45 -20.33
CA ARG A 53 -9.79 -5.60 -20.01
C ARG A 53 -10.67 -5.36 -18.77
N GLY A 54 -11.35 -4.22 -18.76
CA GLY A 54 -12.18 -3.73 -17.65
C GLY A 54 -13.51 -4.45 -17.40
N TYR A 55 -13.60 -5.74 -17.71
CA TYR A 55 -14.82 -6.53 -17.59
C TYR A 55 -14.69 -7.60 -16.50
N LYS A 56 -15.83 -8.05 -15.95
CA LYS A 56 -15.86 -9.00 -14.84
C LYS A 56 -15.10 -10.29 -15.16
N SER A 57 -14.44 -10.86 -14.15
CA SER A 57 -13.69 -12.13 -14.24
C SER A 57 -12.55 -12.17 -15.27
N ALA A 58 -12.14 -11.04 -15.87
CA ALA A 58 -10.91 -10.97 -16.64
C ALA A 58 -9.73 -11.42 -15.75
N ARG A 59 -8.85 -12.30 -16.26
CA ARG A 59 -7.74 -12.87 -15.48
C ARG A 59 -6.38 -12.23 -15.78
N SER A 60 -6.39 -11.12 -16.50
CA SER A 60 -5.18 -10.43 -16.94
C SER A 60 -5.49 -8.95 -17.20
N ALA A 61 -6.37 -8.37 -16.39
CA ALA A 61 -6.66 -6.96 -16.48
C ALA A 61 -5.43 -6.16 -16.08
N ARG A 62 -5.32 -4.94 -16.61
CA ARG A 62 -4.25 -4.03 -16.23
C ARG A 62 -4.86 -2.70 -15.81
N TYR A 63 -4.49 -2.24 -14.64
CA TYR A 63 -4.97 -0.98 -14.07
C TYR A 63 -3.85 0.05 -14.11
N TYR A 64 -4.20 1.29 -14.45
CA TYR A 64 -3.31 2.44 -14.46
C TYR A 64 -3.87 3.48 -13.50
N PHE A 65 -3.44 3.42 -12.24
CA PHE A 65 -3.80 4.36 -11.19
C PHE A 65 -2.93 5.61 -11.35
N LYS A 66 -3.47 6.65 -11.99
CA LYS A 66 -2.71 7.83 -12.40
C LYS A 66 -2.76 8.89 -11.30
N ILE A 67 -1.61 9.47 -10.99
CA ILE A 67 -1.41 10.44 -9.92
C ILE A 67 -0.83 11.72 -10.56
N PRO A 68 -1.64 12.78 -10.75
CA PRO A 68 -1.16 14.03 -11.34
C PRO A 68 -0.26 14.80 -10.37
N ALA A 69 1.02 14.91 -10.74
CA ALA A 69 2.09 15.72 -10.15
C ALA A 69 1.80 16.29 -8.75
N PRO A 70 1.81 15.47 -7.68
CA PRO A 70 1.57 15.97 -6.33
C PRO A 70 2.64 16.98 -5.92
N GLU A 71 2.24 18.11 -5.33
CA GLU A 71 3.17 19.18 -4.90
C GLU A 71 3.98 18.83 -3.64
N ILE A 72 3.99 17.56 -3.24
CA ILE A 72 4.63 17.06 -2.03
C ILE A 72 5.45 15.79 -2.33
N PRO A 73 6.64 15.63 -1.72
CA PRO A 73 7.43 14.43 -1.87
C PRO A 73 6.76 13.23 -1.19
N MET A 74 6.98 12.03 -1.73
CA MET A 74 6.26 10.81 -1.34
C MET A 74 7.24 9.72 -0.92
N SER A 75 7.09 9.17 0.28
CA SER A 75 7.83 7.99 0.76
C SER A 75 7.01 6.70 0.70
N ARG A 76 5.67 6.80 0.77
CA ARG A 76 4.76 5.65 0.68
C ARG A 76 3.43 6.06 0.06
N PHE A 77 2.86 5.15 -0.72
CA PHE A 77 1.49 5.26 -1.24
C PHE A 77 0.61 4.23 -0.54
N ILE A 78 -0.55 4.66 -0.06
CA ILE A 78 -1.53 3.81 0.63
C ILE A 78 -2.83 3.91 -0.15
N ILE A 79 -3.25 2.79 -0.73
CA ILE A 79 -4.44 2.69 -1.55
C ILE A 79 -5.47 1.85 -0.80
N THR A 80 -6.56 2.47 -0.34
CA THR A 80 -7.63 1.77 0.38
C THR A 80 -8.79 1.48 -0.55
N GLU A 81 -9.26 0.23 -0.60
CA GLU A 81 -10.50 -0.15 -1.24
C GLU A 81 -11.69 0.16 -0.32
N VAL A 82 -12.39 1.27 -0.60
CA VAL A 82 -13.47 1.78 0.25
C VAL A 82 -14.74 0.95 0.13
N THR A 83 -14.93 0.29 -1.02
CA THR A 83 -16.11 -0.52 -1.28
C THR A 83 -16.11 -1.86 -0.55
N ASP A 84 -14.98 -2.28 0.04
CA ASP A 84 -14.76 -3.58 0.67
C ASP A 84 -15.47 -4.75 -0.05
N ASN A 85 -15.27 -4.84 -1.36
CA ASN A 85 -15.95 -5.78 -2.22
C ASN A 85 -15.04 -6.35 -3.29
N PHE A 86 -13.91 -5.72 -3.60
CA PHE A 86 -13.06 -6.18 -4.70
C PHE A 86 -12.57 -7.61 -4.45
N VAL A 87 -11.95 -7.85 -3.30
CA VAL A 87 -11.47 -9.19 -2.93
C VAL A 87 -12.61 -10.15 -2.59
N GLN A 88 -13.65 -9.65 -1.92
CA GLN A 88 -14.83 -10.45 -1.55
C GLN A 88 -15.55 -11.03 -2.78
N LYS A 89 -15.55 -10.28 -3.89
CA LYS A 89 -16.11 -10.73 -5.18
C LYS A 89 -15.11 -11.48 -6.06
N GLY A 90 -13.98 -11.91 -5.50
CA GLY A 90 -12.99 -12.76 -6.17
C GLY A 90 -11.92 -12.00 -6.95
N GLY A 91 -11.85 -10.67 -6.83
CA GLY A 91 -10.76 -9.89 -7.38
C GLY A 91 -9.43 -10.22 -6.69
N ARG A 92 -8.32 -10.21 -7.42
CA ARG A 92 -6.98 -10.50 -6.89
C ARG A 92 -5.94 -9.60 -7.53
N TRP A 93 -5.06 -9.08 -6.68
CA TRP A 93 -3.84 -8.38 -7.09
C TRP A 93 -2.69 -9.37 -7.17
N LYS A 94 -1.74 -9.12 -8.07
CA LYS A 94 -0.50 -9.89 -8.18
C LYS A 94 0.65 -8.94 -7.83
N LEU A 95 1.11 -8.98 -6.57
CA LEU A 95 1.96 -7.93 -6.00
C LEU A 95 3.32 -7.81 -6.69
N ASN A 96 3.87 -8.94 -7.16
CA ASN A 96 5.13 -8.98 -7.88
C ASN A 96 5.05 -8.45 -9.33
N GLU A 97 3.86 -8.08 -9.81
CA GLU A 97 3.65 -7.46 -11.12
C GLU A 97 3.20 -5.98 -11.00
N LEU A 98 3.25 -5.44 -9.78
CA LEU A 98 2.98 -4.03 -9.52
C LEU A 98 4.21 -3.21 -9.86
N GLU A 99 3.99 -2.12 -10.60
CA GLU A 99 5.04 -1.18 -10.95
C GLU A 99 4.63 0.25 -10.57
N LEU A 100 5.58 1.03 -10.05
CA LEU A 100 5.42 2.48 -9.95
C LEU A 100 6.18 3.12 -11.11
N ARG A 101 5.50 3.86 -11.97
CA ARG A 101 6.10 4.47 -13.16
C ARG A 101 6.08 5.98 -13.09
N GLN A 102 7.16 6.60 -13.55
CA GLN A 102 7.25 8.04 -13.79
C GLN A 102 6.82 8.34 -15.23
N CYS A 103 5.89 9.29 -15.39
CA CYS A 103 5.24 9.51 -16.67
C CYS A 103 5.28 10.96 -17.13
N SER A 104 5.64 11.19 -18.39
CA SER A 104 5.57 12.52 -19.00
C SER A 104 4.13 12.95 -19.27
N LYS A 105 3.26 11.98 -19.60
CA LYS A 105 1.83 12.21 -19.87
C LYS A 105 0.98 11.10 -19.28
N LEU A 106 0.01 11.45 -18.44
CA LEU A 106 -0.90 10.47 -17.83
C LEU A 106 -2.01 10.00 -18.77
N GLY A 107 -2.33 10.79 -19.79
CA GLY A 107 -3.50 10.53 -20.65
C GLY A 107 -4.83 10.73 -19.91
N ASN A 108 -5.92 10.37 -20.57
CA ASN A 108 -7.29 10.37 -20.02
C ASN A 108 -7.72 8.93 -19.64
N ALA A 109 -8.99 8.71 -19.29
CA ALA A 109 -9.48 7.39 -18.89
C ALA A 109 -9.32 6.30 -19.98
N LEU A 110 -9.28 6.70 -21.26
CA LEU A 110 -9.23 5.79 -22.42
C LEU A 110 -7.83 5.57 -22.98
N SER A 111 -6.84 6.34 -22.52
CA SER A 111 -5.47 6.27 -23.04
C SER A 111 -4.50 5.79 -21.97
N ARG A 112 -3.53 4.98 -22.40
CA ARG A 112 -2.43 4.55 -21.53
C ARG A 112 -1.52 5.74 -21.21
N PRO A 113 -0.96 5.81 -19.99
CA PRO A 113 0.04 6.81 -19.68
C PRO A 113 1.31 6.54 -20.50
N THR A 114 1.99 7.60 -20.91
CA THR A 114 3.31 7.55 -21.55
C THR A 114 4.35 7.74 -20.46
N CYS A 115 5.08 6.65 -20.16
CA CYS A 115 6.01 6.62 -19.04
C CYS A 115 7.45 6.47 -19.51
N GLU A 116 8.35 7.18 -18.82
CA GLU A 116 9.77 7.29 -19.17
C GLU A 116 10.60 6.21 -18.46
N GLY A 117 10.13 5.75 -17.30
CA GLY A 117 10.81 4.71 -16.53
C GLY A 117 9.97 4.16 -15.38
N THR A 118 10.49 3.10 -14.78
CA THR A 118 9.95 2.48 -13.57
C THR A 118 10.78 2.91 -12.37
N ILE A 119 10.11 3.36 -11.31
CA ILE A 119 10.71 3.70 -10.02
C ILE A 119 10.89 2.39 -9.23
N PRO A 120 12.09 2.10 -8.73
CA PRO A 120 12.35 0.88 -7.98
C PRO A 120 11.53 0.85 -6.69
N LEU A 121 10.92 -0.30 -6.42
CA LEU A 121 10.14 -0.54 -5.21
C LEU A 121 10.98 -1.27 -4.18
N GLN A 122 10.79 -0.92 -2.92
CA GLN A 122 11.30 -1.66 -1.78
C GLN A 122 10.33 -2.77 -1.40
N GLN A 123 9.05 -2.42 -1.24
CA GLN A 123 8.04 -3.33 -0.73
C GLN A 123 6.65 -2.98 -1.26
N VAL A 124 5.84 -4.01 -1.48
CA VAL A 124 4.39 -3.90 -1.73
C VAL A 124 3.67 -4.75 -0.69
N THR A 125 2.70 -4.18 0.02
CA THR A 125 1.89 -4.89 1.01
C THR A 125 0.44 -4.86 0.60
N PHE A 126 -0.26 -5.98 0.67
CA PHE A 126 -1.71 -6.02 0.49
C PHE A 126 -2.37 -6.75 1.66
N CYS A 127 -3.26 -6.06 2.38
CA CYS A 127 -4.02 -6.62 3.48
C CYS A 127 -5.51 -6.63 3.18
N SER A 128 -6.18 -7.72 3.54
CA SER A 128 -7.63 -7.85 3.48
C SER A 128 -8.13 -8.85 4.55
N SER A 129 -9.42 -9.13 4.54
CA SER A 129 -10.04 -10.18 5.36
C SER A 129 -9.47 -11.60 5.18
N ASN A 130 -8.56 -11.82 4.22
CA ASN A 130 -7.90 -13.11 3.99
C ASN A 130 -6.46 -13.15 4.52
N GLY A 131 -6.00 -12.10 5.18
CA GLY A 131 -4.61 -11.95 5.59
C GLY A 131 -3.88 -10.80 4.90
N CYS A 132 -2.59 -10.69 5.21
CA CYS A 132 -1.67 -9.72 4.65
C CYS A 132 -0.58 -10.42 3.85
N GLU A 133 -0.49 -10.12 2.56
CA GLU A 133 0.62 -10.51 1.70
C GLU A 133 1.63 -9.36 1.61
N VAL A 134 2.91 -9.65 1.80
CA VAL A 134 4.01 -8.71 1.63
C VAL A 134 4.93 -9.24 0.56
N TYR A 135 5.20 -8.42 -0.46
CA TYR A 135 6.18 -8.66 -1.49
C TYR A 135 7.38 -7.73 -1.28
N ASP A 136 8.53 -8.32 -1.00
CA ASP A 136 9.82 -7.63 -0.97
C ASP A 136 10.36 -7.57 -2.41
N ALA A 137 10.33 -6.37 -2.99
CA ALA A 137 10.74 -6.16 -4.38
C ALA A 137 12.26 -6.13 -4.56
N VAL A 138 13.02 -5.97 -3.47
CA VAL A 138 14.50 -6.02 -3.49
C VAL A 138 14.98 -7.47 -3.54
N ASN A 139 14.39 -8.33 -2.71
CA ASN A 139 14.76 -9.74 -2.61
C ASN A 139 13.92 -10.65 -3.51
N GLY A 140 12.81 -10.16 -4.07
CA GLY A 140 11.90 -10.93 -4.91
C GLY A 140 11.12 -12.00 -4.16
N THR A 141 10.88 -11.82 -2.86
CA THR A 141 10.23 -12.80 -1.97
C THR A 141 8.84 -12.33 -1.56
N SER A 142 7.93 -13.29 -1.39
CA SER A 142 6.59 -13.04 -0.85
C SER A 142 6.42 -13.74 0.49
N THR A 143 5.85 -13.04 1.47
CA THR A 143 5.40 -13.61 2.74
C THR A 143 3.91 -13.41 2.88
N LEU A 144 3.23 -14.39 3.48
CA LEU A 144 1.81 -14.34 3.76
C LEU A 144 1.60 -14.50 5.25
N ASP A 145 1.02 -13.47 5.87
CA ASP A 145 0.42 -13.57 7.18
C ASP A 145 -1.06 -13.93 7.01
N PRO A 146 -1.49 -15.13 7.42
CA PRO A 146 -2.88 -15.54 7.26
C PRO A 146 -3.82 -14.89 8.28
N GLU A 147 -3.32 -14.11 9.25
CA GLU A 147 -4.17 -13.46 10.24
C GLU A 147 -5.11 -12.44 9.55
N PRO A 148 -6.44 -12.63 9.64
CA PRO A 148 -7.39 -11.75 8.97
C PRO A 148 -7.21 -10.28 9.40
N TYR A 149 -7.22 -9.38 8.42
CA TYR A 149 -7.25 -7.96 8.70
C TYR A 149 -8.70 -7.48 8.80
N ASP A 150 -9.06 -6.92 9.97
CA ASP A 150 -10.42 -6.46 10.28
C ASP A 150 -10.77 -5.07 9.69
N GLY A 151 -9.81 -4.39 9.06
CA GLY A 151 -10.02 -3.09 8.42
C GLY A 151 -10.39 -3.19 6.94
N LEU A 152 -10.54 -2.03 6.29
CA LEU A 152 -10.77 -1.97 4.84
C LEU A 152 -9.55 -2.50 4.08
N PRO A 153 -9.73 -3.31 3.03
CA PRO A 153 -8.61 -3.80 2.25
C PRO A 153 -7.74 -2.65 1.74
N TYR A 154 -6.42 -2.79 1.86
CA TYR A 154 -5.49 -1.76 1.43
C TYR A 154 -4.26 -2.35 0.76
N LEU A 155 -3.68 -1.56 -0.13
CA LEU A 155 -2.45 -1.83 -0.85
C LEU A 155 -1.45 -0.71 -0.54
N GLU A 156 -0.30 -1.05 0.01
CA GLU A 156 0.80 -0.12 0.23
C GLU A 156 1.90 -0.35 -0.80
N VAL A 157 2.45 0.74 -1.31
CA VAL A 157 3.58 0.74 -2.24
C VAL A 157 4.65 1.63 -1.64
N THR A 158 5.80 1.03 -1.33
CA THR A 158 6.96 1.72 -0.76
C THR A 158 8.10 1.72 -1.78
N PRO A 159 8.43 2.87 -2.40
CA PRO A 159 9.62 3.03 -3.24
C PRO A 159 10.93 2.83 -2.46
N VAL A 160 12.02 2.51 -3.15
CA VAL A 160 13.37 2.49 -2.54
C VAL A 160 13.82 3.90 -2.13
N GLU A 161 13.55 4.89 -2.99
CA GLU A 161 13.86 6.28 -2.75
C GLU A 161 12.60 7.13 -2.78
N MET A 162 12.59 8.22 -2.02
CA MET A 162 11.47 9.15 -2.04
C MET A 162 11.22 9.70 -3.45
N VAL A 163 9.95 9.76 -3.84
CA VAL A 163 9.56 10.33 -5.12
C VAL A 163 9.46 11.85 -4.99
N PRO A 164 10.12 12.63 -5.85
CA PRO A 164 10.06 14.09 -5.80
C PRO A 164 8.64 14.62 -6.01
N ALA A 165 8.37 15.78 -5.41
CA ALA A 165 7.17 16.58 -5.72
C ALA A 165 7.14 16.97 -7.22
N GLY A 166 5.95 17.21 -7.75
CA GLY A 166 5.72 17.59 -9.14
C GLY A 166 5.83 16.42 -10.13
N THR A 167 6.06 15.19 -9.66
CA THR A 167 6.22 14.03 -10.52
C THR A 167 4.87 13.41 -10.88
N ASN A 168 4.57 13.32 -12.18
CA ASN A 168 3.44 12.55 -12.68
C ASN A 168 3.73 11.06 -12.56
N LEU A 169 2.83 10.31 -11.93
CA LEU A 169 3.03 8.90 -11.64
C LEU A 169 1.87 8.03 -12.14
N SER A 170 2.18 6.78 -12.45
CA SER A 170 1.18 5.73 -12.61
C SER A 170 1.58 4.53 -11.78
N ILE A 171 0.71 4.11 -10.86
CA ILE A 171 0.79 2.78 -10.24
C ILE A 171 0.12 1.82 -11.23
N VAL A 172 0.90 0.91 -11.79
CA VAL A 172 0.46 -0.05 -12.79
C VAL A 172 0.30 -1.40 -12.11
N LEU A 173 -0.94 -1.91 -12.05
CA LEU A 173 -1.21 -3.26 -11.58
C LEU A 173 -1.46 -4.15 -12.78
N SER A 174 -0.57 -5.10 -13.02
CA SER A 174 -0.65 -6.04 -14.14
C SER A 174 -1.19 -7.40 -13.68
N ASP A 175 -1.67 -8.20 -14.63
CA ASP A 175 -2.21 -9.54 -14.36
C ASP A 175 -3.29 -9.59 -13.26
N VAL A 176 -4.09 -8.53 -13.18
CA VAL A 176 -5.16 -8.42 -12.20
C VAL A 176 -6.28 -9.38 -12.57
N ILE A 177 -6.76 -10.13 -11.58
CA ILE A 177 -8.01 -10.88 -11.71
C ILE A 177 -9.13 -9.94 -11.29
N ASN A 178 -9.99 -9.59 -12.24
CA ASN A 178 -11.15 -8.77 -11.96
C ASN A 178 -12.19 -9.54 -11.15
N PRO A 179 -12.93 -8.84 -10.28
CA PRO A 179 -14.02 -9.43 -9.52
C PRO A 179 -15.14 -9.94 -10.44
N ARG A 180 -16.00 -10.79 -9.89
CA ARG A 180 -17.14 -11.40 -10.60
C ARG A 180 -18.33 -10.45 -10.74
N SER A 181 -18.38 -9.39 -9.95
CA SER A 181 -19.45 -8.39 -9.99
C SER A 181 -19.11 -7.25 -10.95
N SER A 182 -20.08 -6.86 -11.77
CA SER A 182 -20.00 -5.67 -12.62
C SER A 182 -20.56 -4.47 -11.85
N VAL A 183 -19.68 -3.80 -11.10
CA VAL A 183 -19.97 -2.62 -10.30
C VAL A 183 -18.76 -1.69 -10.33
N SER A 184 -18.92 -0.49 -9.77
CA SER A 184 -17.80 0.42 -9.55
C SER A 184 -17.15 0.15 -8.19
N TYR A 185 -15.83 0.01 -8.19
CA TYR A 185 -14.98 -0.14 -7.01
C TYR A 185 -14.27 1.18 -6.75
N GLN A 186 -14.23 1.61 -5.49
CA GLN A 186 -13.64 2.90 -5.11
C GLN A 186 -12.32 2.67 -4.37
N PHE A 187 -11.28 3.36 -4.83
CA PHE A 187 -9.93 3.27 -4.27
C PHE A 187 -9.45 4.65 -3.86
N ASN A 188 -9.22 4.87 -2.57
CA ASN A 188 -8.68 6.12 -2.06
C ASN A 188 -7.17 6.07 -2.03
N LEU A 189 -6.53 7.15 -2.46
CA LEU A 189 -5.09 7.33 -2.35
C LEU A 189 -4.77 8.29 -1.20
N ALA A 190 -3.95 7.80 -0.27
CA ALA A 190 -3.20 8.62 0.67
C ALA A 190 -1.69 8.42 0.43
N ILE A 191 -0.90 9.44 0.79
CA ILE A 191 0.55 9.36 0.73
C ILE A 191 1.17 9.75 2.07
N GLU A 192 2.25 9.07 2.39
CA GLU A 192 3.15 9.44 3.47
C GLU A 192 4.29 10.29 2.90
N THR A 193 4.65 11.35 3.61
CA THR A 193 5.77 12.22 3.29
C THR A 193 7.00 11.80 4.09
N PRO A 194 8.23 11.97 3.57
CA PRO A 194 9.44 11.74 4.34
C PRO A 194 9.48 12.55 5.65
N PRO A 195 10.13 12.02 6.71
CA PRO A 195 10.34 12.78 7.95
C PRO A 195 11.02 14.12 7.71
N GLY A 196 10.60 15.16 8.43
CA GLY A 196 11.20 16.50 8.34
C GLY A 196 10.66 17.39 7.21
N VAL A 197 9.84 16.85 6.31
CA VAL A 197 9.08 17.66 5.35
C VAL A 197 7.87 18.26 6.07
N ARG A 198 7.69 19.59 6.02
CA ARG A 198 6.47 20.22 6.52
C ARG A 198 5.34 20.01 5.52
N ASN A 199 4.37 19.20 5.90
CA ASN A 199 3.25 18.80 5.06
C ASN A 199 2.32 19.99 4.81
N ARG A 200 2.32 20.53 3.58
CA ARG A 200 1.28 21.46 3.10
C ARG A 200 0.05 20.70 2.60
N CYS A 201 -0.27 19.58 3.23
CA CYS A 201 -1.40 18.76 2.80
C CYS A 201 -2.68 19.52 3.11
N GLN A 202 -3.44 19.81 2.06
CA GLN A 202 -4.73 20.49 2.22
C GLN A 202 -5.68 19.65 3.08
N VAL A 203 -5.55 18.31 3.02
CA VAL A 203 -6.34 17.37 3.80
C VAL A 203 -5.47 16.24 4.35
N ILE A 204 -5.63 15.98 5.65
CA ILE A 204 -4.94 14.95 6.40
C ILE A 204 -5.96 13.86 6.76
N THR A 205 -5.57 12.60 6.54
CA THR A 205 -6.32 11.42 6.97
C THR A 205 -6.29 11.28 8.49
N THR A 206 -7.17 10.46 9.07
CA THR A 206 -7.17 10.19 10.53
C THR A 206 -5.82 9.65 11.06
N VAL A 207 -5.01 9.07 10.17
CA VAL A 207 -3.69 8.51 10.48
C VAL A 207 -2.53 9.47 10.18
N GLY A 208 -2.80 10.74 9.86
CA GLY A 208 -1.77 11.76 9.63
C GLY A 208 -1.21 11.82 8.20
N ASN A 209 -1.64 10.92 7.32
CA ASN A 209 -1.22 10.87 5.91
C ASN A 209 -1.96 11.90 5.05
N CYS A 210 -1.38 12.27 3.91
CA CYS A 210 -1.95 13.25 3.00
C CYS A 210 -2.93 12.59 2.03
N ALA A 211 -4.20 12.96 2.09
CA ALA A 211 -5.20 12.44 1.16
C ALA A 211 -5.04 13.12 -0.21
N LEU A 212 -4.87 12.34 -1.28
CA LEU A 212 -4.68 12.86 -2.64
C LEU A 212 -5.94 12.80 -3.51
N GLY A 213 -6.78 11.80 -3.35
CA GLY A 213 -7.97 11.63 -4.16
C GLY A 213 -8.49 10.20 -4.22
N THR A 214 -9.40 9.94 -5.15
CA THR A 214 -10.09 8.65 -5.29
C THR A 214 -10.13 8.22 -6.76
N TRP A 215 -9.82 6.96 -7.04
CA TRP A 215 -10.11 6.32 -8.32
C TRP A 215 -11.43 5.57 -8.25
N ILE A 216 -12.19 5.60 -9.34
CA ILE A 216 -13.41 4.81 -9.52
C ILE A 216 -13.17 3.81 -10.65
N ALA A 217 -13.05 2.53 -10.31
CA ALA A 217 -12.89 1.45 -11.28
C ALA A 217 -14.22 0.77 -11.57
N THR A 218 -14.81 1.09 -12.72
CA THR A 218 -16.05 0.47 -13.17
C THR A 218 -15.76 -0.80 -13.95
N ILE A 219 -16.19 -1.94 -13.40
CA ILE A 219 -16.10 -3.24 -14.07
C ILE A 219 -17.36 -3.46 -14.90
N SER A 220 -17.21 -3.66 -16.21
CA SER A 220 -18.32 -3.92 -17.11
C SER A 220 -18.74 -5.39 -17.15
N ASN A 221 -19.93 -5.64 -17.72
CA ASN A 221 -20.42 -6.99 -17.99
C ASN A 221 -19.87 -7.56 -19.31
N SER A 222 -19.45 -6.70 -20.23
CA SER A 222 -19.09 -7.03 -21.61
C SER A 222 -17.59 -6.93 -21.85
N ARG A 223 -17.03 -7.88 -22.62
CA ARG A 223 -15.63 -7.85 -23.07
C ARG A 223 -15.34 -6.79 -24.13
N ASN A 224 -16.38 -6.27 -24.80
CA ASN A 224 -16.29 -5.47 -26.01
C ASN A 224 -16.54 -3.97 -25.79
N GLU A 225 -16.61 -3.53 -24.54
CA GLU A 225 -16.65 -2.10 -24.16
C GLU A 225 -15.24 -1.58 -23.92
#